data_AF-A0A316C704-F1
#
_entry.id   AF-A0A316C704-F1
#
_cell.length_a   1.000
_cell.length_b   1.000
_cell.length_c   1.000
_cell.angle_alpha   90.00
_cell.angle_beta   90.00
_cell.angle_gamma   90.00
#
_symmetry.space_group_name_H-M   'P 1'
#
loop_
_entity.id
_entity.type
_entity.pdbx_description
1 polymer ?
#
loop_
_entity_poly.entity_id
_entity_poly.type
_entity_poly.pdbx_seq_one_letter_code
_entity_poly.pdbx_strand_id
1 'polypeptide(L)'
;MRDLFLRSGIYSPVDLAVLDTALKIAVRELSATEKAEIEDIALQLLAAYEAGFRSPGALVRAVIRQRRQARPEAMGHPDPRIRPPRPH
;
A
#
# COMPACT_ATOMS: atom_id res chain seq x y z
N MET A 1 0.27 -24.33 4.02
CA MET A 1 -0.26 -22.95 3.93
C MET A 1 -1.05 -22.65 2.65
N ARG A 2 -0.89 -23.36 1.53
CA ARG A 2 -1.70 -23.18 0.30
C ARG A 2 -3.17 -23.63 0.44
N ASP A 3 -3.46 -24.54 1.37
CA ASP A 3 -4.76 -25.22 1.45
C ASP A 3 -5.87 -24.41 2.15
N LEU A 4 -5.50 -23.45 3.01
CA LEU A 4 -6.48 -22.72 3.83
C LEU A 4 -7.22 -21.63 3.05
N PHE A 5 -6.57 -21.02 2.04
CA PHE A 5 -7.16 -19.95 1.25
C PHE A 5 -8.12 -20.45 0.15
N LEU A 6 -7.91 -21.67 -0.36
CA LEU A 6 -8.78 -22.27 -1.37
C LEU A 6 -10.13 -22.73 -0.79
N ARG A 7 -10.14 -23.16 0.49
CA ARG A 7 -11.32 -23.73 1.15
C ARG A 7 -12.39 -22.72 1.56
N SER A 8 -12.05 -21.43 1.67
CA SER A 8 -13.02 -20.40 2.08
C SER A 8 -13.85 -19.86 0.90
N GLY A 9 -13.42 -20.05 -0.35
CA GLY A 9 -14.13 -19.55 -1.54
C GLY A 9 -14.21 -18.01 -1.66
N ILE A 10 -13.50 -17.27 -0.80
CA ILE A 10 -13.62 -15.80 -0.69
C ILE A 10 -12.87 -15.07 -1.82
N TYR A 11 -11.79 -15.66 -2.35
CA TYR A 11 -10.97 -15.06 -3.41
C TYR A 11 -10.69 -16.07 -4.53
N SER A 12 -10.85 -15.65 -5.79
CA SER A 12 -10.52 -16.49 -6.95
C SER A 12 -9.01 -16.72 -7.01
N PRO A 13 -8.53 -17.85 -7.57
CA PRO A 13 -7.10 -18.02 -7.88
C PRO A 13 -6.52 -16.86 -8.72
N VAL A 14 -7.35 -16.21 -9.53
CA VAL A 14 -6.97 -15.01 -10.30
C VAL A 14 -6.68 -13.82 -9.37
N ASP A 15 -7.51 -13.60 -8.35
CA ASP A 15 -7.34 -12.51 -7.39
C ASP A 15 -6.09 -12.69 -6.55
N LEU A 16 -5.81 -13.94 -6.14
CA LEU A 16 -4.58 -14.29 -5.44
C LEU A 16 -3.34 -14.03 -6.32
N ALA A 17 -3.41 -14.31 -7.62
CA ALA A 17 -2.31 -14.01 -8.54
C ALA A 17 -2.10 -12.49 -8.73
N VAL A 18 -3.19 -11.71 -8.74
CA VAL A 18 -3.13 -10.24 -8.82
C VAL A 18 -2.48 -9.66 -7.56
N LEU A 19 -2.90 -10.11 -6.37
CA LEU A 19 -2.35 -9.68 -5.09
C LEU A 19 -0.88 -10.08 -4.93
N ASP A 20 -0.51 -11.31 -5.32
CA ASP A 20 0.88 -11.78 -5.28
C ASP A 20 1.79 -10.96 -6.21
N THR A 21 1.31 -10.66 -7.42
CA THR A 21 2.02 -9.80 -8.36
C THR A 21 2.19 -8.38 -7.80
N ALA A 22 1.13 -7.81 -7.25
CA ALA A 22 1.17 -6.48 -6.66
C ALA A 22 2.14 -6.43 -5.45
N LEU A 23 2.17 -7.47 -4.63
CA LEU A 23 3.08 -7.58 -3.48
C LEU A 23 4.54 -7.61 -3.93
N LYS A 24 4.88 -8.44 -4.92
CA LYS A 24 6.25 -8.50 -5.46
C LYS A 24 6.72 -7.16 -6.01
N ILE A 25 5.85 -6.44 -6.71
CA ILE A 25 6.16 -5.11 -7.23
C ILE A 25 6.34 -4.12 -6.08
N ALA A 26 5.39 -4.08 -5.13
CA ALA A 26 5.43 -3.13 -4.01
C ALA A 26 6.66 -3.35 -3.12
N VAL A 27 6.99 -4.59 -2.79
CA VAL A 27 8.18 -4.94 -2.00
C VAL A 27 9.46 -4.50 -2.71
N ARG A 28 9.53 -4.69 -4.03
CA ARG A 28 10.68 -4.25 -4.84
C ARG A 28 10.79 -2.72 -4.90
N GLU A 29 9.69 -2.02 -5.13
CA GLU A 29 9.65 -0.55 -5.22
C GLU A 29 9.94 0.12 -3.87
N LEU A 30 9.47 -0.47 -2.77
CA LEU A 30 9.68 0.04 -1.41
C LEU A 30 10.96 -0.48 -0.77
N SER A 31 11.71 -1.35 -1.46
CA SER A 31 12.90 -2.04 -0.92
C SER A 31 12.65 -2.68 0.46
N ALA A 32 11.45 -3.25 0.67
CA ALA A 32 11.07 -3.84 1.94
C ALA A 32 11.82 -5.16 2.15
N THR A 33 12.67 -5.22 3.17
CA THR A 33 13.46 -6.41 3.51
C THR A 33 12.98 -7.09 4.78
N GLU A 34 12.31 -6.34 5.65
CA GLU A 34 11.80 -6.84 6.92
C GLU A 34 10.46 -7.56 6.74
N LYS A 35 10.31 -8.70 7.40
CA LYS A 35 9.07 -9.49 7.36
C LYS A 35 7.85 -8.65 7.77
N ALA A 36 8.00 -7.82 8.81
CA ALA A 36 6.93 -6.95 9.31
C ALA A 36 6.50 -5.90 8.28
N GLU A 37 7.45 -5.33 7.52
CA GLU A 37 7.12 -4.37 6.45
C GLU A 37 6.42 -5.05 5.27
N ILE A 38 6.86 -6.26 4.90
CA ILE A 38 6.23 -7.05 3.84
C ILE A 38 4.81 -7.43 4.24
N GLU A 39 4.57 -7.81 5.50
CA GLU A 39 3.24 -8.11 6.03
C GLU A 39 2.34 -6.87 6.01
N ASP A 40 2.85 -5.72 6.42
CA ASP A 40 2.11 -4.45 6.37
C ASP A 40 1.74 -4.06 4.92
N ILE A 41 2.68 -4.19 3.97
CA ILE A 41 2.41 -3.97 2.54
C ILE A 41 1.31 -4.92 2.04
N ALA A 42 1.35 -6.20 2.42
CA ALA A 42 0.34 -7.18 2.03
C ALA A 42 -1.05 -6.81 2.56
N LEU A 43 -1.15 -6.32 3.79
CA LEU A 43 -2.41 -5.84 4.38
C LEU A 43 -2.96 -4.61 3.65
N GLN A 44 -2.10 -3.66 3.29
CA GLN A 44 -2.53 -2.48 2.52
C GLN A 44 -3.00 -2.85 1.11
N LEU A 45 -2.35 -3.82 0.46
CA LEU A 45 -2.78 -4.34 -0.83
C LEU A 45 -4.15 -5.02 -0.74
N LEU A 46 -4.38 -5.79 0.33
CA LEU A 46 -5.67 -6.43 0.57
C LEU A 46 -6.77 -5.38 0.79
N ALA A 47 -6.52 -4.36 1.61
CA ALA A 47 -7.47 -3.27 1.84
C ALA A 47 -7.81 -2.50 0.55
N ALA A 48 -6.80 -2.23 -0.30
CA ALA A 48 -7.04 -1.62 -1.61
C ALA A 48 -7.85 -2.55 -2.52
N TYR A 49 -7.59 -3.85 -2.48
CA TYR A 49 -8.39 -4.81 -3.22
C TYR A 49 -9.84 -4.82 -2.73
N GLU A 50 -10.10 -4.81 -1.42
CA GLU A 50 -11.46 -4.72 -0.87
C GLU A 50 -12.15 -3.39 -1.23
N ALA A 51 -11.38 -2.30 -1.38
CA ALA A 51 -11.88 -1.02 -1.88
C ALA A 51 -12.24 -1.00 -3.38
N GLY A 52 -12.03 -2.11 -4.10
CA GLY A 52 -12.44 -2.29 -5.50
C GLY A 52 -11.32 -2.18 -6.52
N PHE A 53 -10.06 -2.02 -6.10
CA PHE A 53 -8.92 -2.04 -7.03
C PHE A 53 -8.67 -3.48 -7.50
N ARG A 54 -8.73 -3.71 -8.82
CA ARG A 54 -8.57 -5.04 -9.44
C ARG A 54 -7.31 -5.18 -10.30
N SER A 55 -6.53 -4.10 -10.44
CA SER A 55 -5.30 -4.11 -11.24
C SER A 55 -4.07 -4.03 -10.35
N PRO A 56 -3.03 -4.85 -10.59
CA PRO A 56 -1.84 -4.88 -9.73
C PRO A 56 -1.14 -3.52 -9.67
N GLY A 57 -1.04 -2.81 -10.80
CA GLY A 57 -0.47 -1.45 -10.81
C GLY A 57 -1.29 -0.42 -10.02
N ALA A 58 -2.62 -0.55 -9.97
CA ALA A 58 -3.47 0.35 -9.19
C ALA A 58 -3.34 0.08 -7.69
N LEU A 59 -3.27 -1.19 -7.30
CA LEU A 59 -3.01 -1.64 -5.93
C LEU A 59 -1.67 -1.10 -5.42
N VAL A 60 -0.59 -1.29 -6.19
CA VAL A 60 0.75 -0.78 -5.83
C VAL A 60 0.75 0.74 -5.67
N ARG A 61 0.13 1.49 -6.59
CA ARG A 61 0.04 2.96 -6.49
C ARG A 61 -0.72 3.41 -5.24
N ALA A 62 -1.79 2.71 -4.87
CA ALA A 62 -2.55 3.02 -3.67
C ALA A 62 -1.68 2.85 -2.40
N VAL A 63 -0.94 1.74 -2.31
CA VAL A 63 -0.03 1.46 -1.19
C VAL A 63 1.11 2.47 -1.11
N ILE A 64 1.77 2.78 -2.23
CA ILE A 64 2.84 3.79 -2.27
C ILE A 64 2.30 5.16 -1.82
N ARG A 65 1.10 5.54 -2.26
CA ARG A 65 0.45 6.80 -1.85
C ARG A 65 0.16 6.80 -0.36
N GLN A 66 -0.39 5.72 0.18
CA GLN A 66 -0.67 5.60 1.62
C GLN A 66 0.60 5.68 2.46
N ARG A 67 1.67 4.96 2.07
CA ARG A 67 2.97 5.02 2.75
C ARG A 67 3.60 6.42 2.69
N ARG A 68 3.50 7.12 1.55
CA ARG A 68 3.95 8.53 1.43
C ARG A 68 3.13 9.48 2.30
N GLN A 69 1.83 9.25 2.46
CA GLN A 69 0.98 10.06 3.34
C GLN A 69 1.23 9.76 4.82
N ALA A 70 1.50 8.50 5.17
CA ALA A 70 1.82 8.07 6.52
C ALA A 70 3.23 8.52 6.98
N ARG A 71 4.12 8.83 6.05
CA ARG A 71 5.46 9.37 6.31
C ARG A 71 5.59 10.80 5.75
N PRO A 72 4.97 11.81 6.38
CA PRO A 72 4.99 13.19 5.91
C PRO A 72 6.31 13.91 6.24
N GLU A 73 7.47 13.24 6.15
CA GLU A 73 8.73 13.86 6.56
C GLU A 73 9.85 13.62 5.55
N ALA A 74 10.47 14.73 5.14
CA ALA A 74 11.64 14.88 4.27
C ALA A 74 11.40 15.29 2.79
N MET A 75 10.37 16.09 2.49
CA MET A 75 10.48 17.03 1.37
C MET A 75 10.18 18.44 1.89
N GLY A 76 11.26 19.16 2.20
CA GLY A 76 11.20 20.57 2.54
C GLY A 76 10.51 21.36 1.43
N HIS A 77 9.37 21.92 1.76
CA HIS A 77 8.99 23.25 1.33
C HIS A 77 8.29 23.91 2.52
N PRO A 78 8.93 24.83 3.24
CA PRO A 78 8.13 25.86 3.88
C PRO A 78 7.41 26.57 2.74
N ASP A 79 6.11 26.37 2.62
CA ASP A 79 5.30 27.24 1.78
C ASP A 79 5.38 28.66 2.38
N PRO A 80 5.96 29.66 1.68
CA PRO A 80 6.11 31.00 2.23
C PRO A 80 4.77 31.78 2.25
N ARG A 81 3.64 31.15 1.92
CA ARG A 81 2.31 31.78 1.93
C ARG A 81 1.49 31.45 3.18
N ILE A 82 1.93 30.52 4.02
CA ILE A 82 1.33 30.33 5.35
C ILE A 82 1.91 31.39 6.29
N ARG A 83 1.32 32.59 6.28
CA ARG A 83 1.51 33.57 7.35
C ARG A 83 0.98 32.95 8.65
N PRO A 84 1.75 32.88 9.74
CA PRO A 84 1.18 32.58 11.04
C PRO A 84 0.18 33.69 11.43
N PRO A 85 -0.95 33.37 12.09
CA PRO A 85 -1.85 34.41 12.59
C PRO A 85 -1.10 35.24 13.63
N ARG A 86 -1.03 36.56 13.41
CA ARG A 86 -0.50 37.48 14.43
C ARG A 86 -1.47 37.49 15.62
N PRO A 87 -1.00 37.28 16.85
CA PRO A 87 -1.79 37.61 18.02
C PRO A 87 -1.91 39.13 18.13
N HIS A 88 -3.13 39.63 18.25
CA HIS A 88 -3.45 40.97 18.71
C HIS A 88 -4.06 40.88 20.09
#